data_AF-A0A2T5I7R8-F1
#
_entry.id   AF-A0A2T5I7R8-F1
#
_cell.length_a   1.000
_cell.length_b   1.000
_cell.length_c   1.000
_cell.angle_alpha   90.00
_cell.angle_beta   90.00
_cell.angle_gamma   90.00
#
_symmetry.space_group_name_H-M   'P 1'
#
loop_
_entity.id
_entity.type
_entity.pdbx_description
1 polymer ?
#
loop_
_entity_poly.entity_id
_entity_poly.type
_entity_poly.pdbx_seq_one_letter_code
_entity_poly.pdbx_strand_id
1 'polypeptide(L)'
;MRRMYGLLALSGVTAEAVAVLLVGWSADDALAAWQEGALLFTAIVFHSASSYYLARMFWQSLPRRYKLPPRRSLGLLFAFLWILPVFGALGVLWSITRALKRPRTRSAKNVKIIILPELPFSPPVIFPVPPYSQGALRQIVHFAERSLKRLKAVMATRHMAPREAMEIWSKATRDPIDDVRLLAYAMKDAHEKRLTDRVLALTEALPQLPPRAQNACRKTIAALCWELVYHKLVQGAVRQHWLKNARTQMEVVLTSSSITPRDAPSASASASAPVPAAPEASLTSPKHGMSEASSLWEGIDPDSWLLYGRILLESGEAALARKAFVNAETYGAHQQQLLPWFAEIAFRERKFSEAKRCLSVLARVGEKGRELALVRAWWNK
;
A
#
# COMPACT_ATOMS: atom_id res chain seq x y z
N MET A 1 21.37 -45.41 17.73
CA MET A 1 22.44 -44.37 17.62
C MET A 1 23.74 -44.76 18.30
N ARG A 2 23.80 -45.06 19.62
CA ARG A 2 25.05 -45.42 20.33
C ARG A 2 25.90 -46.53 19.66
N ARG A 3 25.28 -47.58 19.10
CA ARG A 3 25.99 -48.66 18.39
C ARG A 3 26.75 -48.18 17.15
N MET A 4 26.23 -47.19 16.42
CA MET A 4 26.85 -46.65 15.21
C MET A 4 28.08 -45.77 15.51
N TYR A 5 28.07 -45.07 16.65
CA TYR A 5 29.25 -44.33 17.14
C TYR A 5 30.38 -45.27 17.55
N GLY A 6 30.05 -46.39 18.19
CA GLY A 6 31.04 -47.40 18.61
C GLY A 6 31.76 -48.04 17.43
N LEU A 7 31.04 -48.35 16.35
CA LEU A 7 31.62 -48.93 15.13
C LEU A 7 32.59 -47.98 14.42
N LEU A 8 32.23 -46.69 14.29
CA LEU A 8 33.09 -45.68 13.69
C LEU A 8 34.34 -45.37 14.54
N ALA A 9 34.20 -45.42 15.86
CA ALA A 9 35.32 -45.25 16.79
C ALA A 9 36.28 -46.44 16.70
N LEU A 10 35.75 -47.67 16.72
CA LEU A 10 36.54 -48.89 16.63
C LEU A 10 37.30 -48.93 15.30
N SER A 11 36.64 -48.64 14.18
CA SER A 11 37.28 -48.64 12.86
C SER A 11 38.39 -47.58 12.72
N GLY A 12 38.23 -46.42 13.38
CA GLY A 12 39.27 -45.39 13.43
C GLY A 12 40.49 -45.86 14.22
N VAL A 13 40.28 -46.30 15.47
CA VAL A 13 41.37 -46.74 16.36
C VAL A 13 42.11 -47.95 15.80
N THR A 14 41.41 -48.92 15.20
CA THR A 14 42.07 -50.09 14.57
C THR A 14 42.92 -49.68 13.37
N ALA A 15 42.46 -48.72 12.55
CA ALA A 15 43.23 -48.23 11.42
C ALA A 15 44.48 -47.45 11.86
N GLU A 16 44.40 -46.67 12.94
CA GLU A 16 45.56 -45.99 13.52
C GLU A 16 46.58 -46.97 14.10
N ALA A 17 46.13 -48.00 14.82
CA ALA A 17 47.01 -49.04 15.34
C ALA A 17 47.76 -49.79 14.22
N VAL A 18 47.09 -50.10 13.11
CA VAL A 18 47.72 -50.70 11.93
C VAL A 18 48.72 -49.74 11.30
N ALA A 19 48.41 -48.45 11.18
CA ALA A 19 49.35 -47.46 10.65
C ALA A 19 50.62 -47.35 11.51
N VAL A 20 50.50 -47.33 12.84
CA VAL A 20 51.64 -47.28 13.76
C VAL A 20 52.49 -48.54 13.67
N LEU A 21 51.87 -49.73 13.58
CA LEU A 21 52.60 -50.99 13.39
C LEU A 21 53.36 -51.04 12.06
N LEU A 22 52.75 -50.56 10.98
CA LEU A 22 53.40 -50.48 9.67
C LEU A 22 54.59 -49.51 9.66
N VAL A 23 54.49 -48.37 10.36
CA VAL A 23 55.62 -47.44 10.53
C VAL A 23 56.73 -48.08 11.37
N GLY A 24 56.37 -48.80 12.44
CA GLY A 24 57.33 -49.54 13.27
C GLY A 24 58.11 -50.58 12.46
N TRP A 25 57.42 -51.36 11.61
CA TRP A 25 58.05 -52.32 10.70
C TRP A 25 58.87 -51.67 9.59
N SER A 26 58.48 -50.49 9.10
CA SER A 26 59.28 -49.77 8.10
C SER A 26 60.64 -49.28 8.62
N ALA A 27 60.84 -49.27 9.94
CA ALA A 27 62.09 -48.85 10.59
C ALA A 27 63.08 -50.02 10.81
N ASP A 28 62.75 -51.23 10.37
CA ASP A 28 63.67 -52.37 10.44
C ASP A 28 64.73 -52.27 9.31
N ASP A 29 66.01 -52.21 9.70
CA ASP A 29 67.19 -52.07 8.79
C ASP A 29 67.36 -53.21 7.76
N ALA A 30 66.48 -54.21 7.76
CA ALA A 30 66.51 -55.38 6.90
C ALA A 30 65.66 -55.25 5.62
N LEU A 31 64.94 -54.14 5.42
CA LEU A 31 64.03 -53.96 4.29
C LEU A 31 64.73 -53.32 3.08
N ALA A 32 64.31 -53.71 1.88
CA ALA A 32 64.74 -53.00 0.67
C ALA A 32 64.00 -51.65 0.56
N ALA A 33 64.67 -50.61 0.04
CA ALA A 33 64.11 -49.25 -0.06
C ALA A 33 62.72 -49.15 -0.74
N TRP A 34 62.41 -50.05 -1.69
CA TRP A 34 61.09 -50.08 -2.33
C TRP A 34 59.99 -50.63 -1.39
N GLN A 35 60.34 -51.57 -0.50
CA GLN A 35 59.44 -52.11 0.51
C GLN A 35 59.16 -51.09 1.61
N GLU A 36 60.17 -50.32 2.04
CA GLU A 36 60.01 -49.20 2.97
C GLU A 36 59.03 -48.15 2.43
N GLY A 37 59.20 -47.75 1.17
CA GLY A 37 58.30 -46.79 0.51
C GLY A 37 56.85 -47.29 0.42
N ALA A 38 56.65 -48.59 0.14
CA ALA A 38 55.33 -49.20 0.11
C ALA A 38 54.67 -49.26 1.51
N LEU A 39 55.44 -49.56 2.55
CA LEU A 39 54.96 -49.59 3.94
C LEU A 39 54.59 -48.18 4.45
N LEU A 40 55.39 -47.16 4.13
CA LEU A 40 55.07 -45.78 4.47
C LEU A 40 53.82 -45.27 3.72
N PHE A 41 53.69 -45.58 2.43
CA PHE A 41 52.50 -45.22 1.67
C PHE A 41 51.23 -45.87 2.26
N THR A 42 51.29 -47.16 2.57
CA THR A 42 50.15 -47.86 3.20
C THR A 42 49.83 -47.30 4.58
N ALA A 43 50.83 -46.96 5.40
CA ALA A 43 50.62 -46.31 6.68
C ALA A 43 49.92 -44.94 6.56
N ILE A 44 50.29 -44.12 5.56
CA ILE A 44 49.61 -42.84 5.28
C ILE A 44 48.15 -43.05 4.89
N VAL A 45 47.86 -44.07 4.08
CA VAL A 45 46.48 -44.41 3.70
C VAL A 45 45.65 -44.81 4.93
N PHE A 46 46.20 -45.67 5.80
CA PHE A 46 45.53 -46.07 7.04
C PHE A 46 45.36 -44.91 8.03
N HIS A 47 46.35 -44.03 8.17
CA HIS A 47 46.24 -42.81 8.98
C HIS A 47 45.17 -41.85 8.45
N SER A 48 45.10 -41.67 7.13
CA SER A 48 44.08 -40.84 6.48
C SER A 48 42.67 -41.43 6.66
N ALA A 49 42.53 -42.76 6.55
CA ALA A 49 41.28 -43.46 6.82
C ALA A 49 40.85 -43.32 8.29
N SER A 50 41.77 -43.53 9.24
CA SER A 50 41.53 -43.34 10.67
C SER A 50 41.05 -41.92 10.98
N SER A 51 41.80 -40.91 10.49
CA SER A 51 41.49 -39.50 10.68
C SER A 51 40.09 -39.14 10.17
N TYR A 52 39.67 -39.72 9.05
CA TYR A 52 38.32 -39.53 8.51
C TYR A 52 37.23 -40.13 9.39
N TYR A 53 37.40 -41.37 9.86
CA TYR A 53 36.42 -42.04 10.71
C TYR A 53 36.27 -41.34 12.06
N LEU A 54 37.38 -40.91 12.68
CA LEU A 54 37.37 -40.12 13.92
C LEU A 54 36.74 -38.75 13.71
N ALA A 55 37.05 -38.04 12.62
CA ALA A 55 36.41 -36.76 12.29
C ALA A 55 34.89 -36.92 12.16
N ARG A 56 34.43 -37.98 11.49
CA ARG A 56 33.00 -38.29 11.32
C ARG A 56 32.33 -38.61 12.65
N MET A 57 33.00 -39.34 13.54
CA MET A 57 32.51 -39.63 14.89
C MET A 57 32.33 -38.34 15.72
N PHE A 58 33.37 -37.51 15.81
CA PHE A 58 33.33 -36.25 16.54
C PHE A 58 32.29 -35.29 15.95
N TRP A 59 32.21 -35.17 14.63
CA TRP A 59 31.22 -34.35 13.94
C TRP A 59 29.77 -34.78 14.25
N GLN A 60 29.52 -36.08 14.37
CA GLN A 60 28.19 -36.58 14.75
C GLN A 60 27.84 -36.24 16.20
N SER A 61 28.82 -36.21 17.12
CA SER A 61 28.62 -35.86 18.54
C SER A 61 28.36 -34.37 18.80
N LEU A 62 28.68 -33.48 17.85
CA LEU A 62 28.45 -32.05 18.00
C LEU A 62 26.94 -31.68 17.99
N PRO A 63 26.50 -30.65 18.73
CA PRO A 63 25.14 -30.10 18.62
C PRO A 63 24.84 -29.57 17.21
N ARG A 64 23.57 -29.64 16.75
CA ARG A 64 23.14 -29.25 15.39
C ARG A 64 23.66 -27.89 14.90
N ARG A 65 23.83 -26.92 15.81
CA ARG A 65 24.31 -25.56 15.51
C ARG A 65 25.78 -25.50 15.07
N TYR A 66 26.61 -26.46 15.50
CA TYR A 66 28.04 -26.52 15.16
C TYR A 66 28.34 -27.39 13.94
N LYS A 67 27.31 -28.04 13.37
CA LYS A 67 27.44 -28.89 12.18
C LYS A 67 27.37 -28.11 10.86
N LEU A 68 27.07 -26.81 10.90
CA LEU A 68 26.82 -26.00 9.71
C LEU A 68 27.97 -25.01 9.46
N PRO A 69 28.47 -24.90 8.22
CA PRO A 69 28.21 -25.78 7.07
C PRO A 69 28.90 -27.17 7.23
N PRO A 70 28.29 -28.27 6.75
CA PRO A 70 28.71 -29.63 7.05
C PRO A 70 30.07 -30.01 6.46
N ARG A 71 30.34 -29.58 5.22
CA ARG A 71 31.62 -29.88 4.54
C ARG A 71 32.81 -29.17 5.21
N ARG A 72 32.65 -27.90 5.61
CA ARG A 72 33.73 -27.14 6.25
C ARG A 72 34.00 -27.61 7.68
N SER A 73 32.95 -27.90 8.45
CA SER A 73 33.10 -28.40 9.83
C SER A 73 33.73 -29.79 9.88
N LEU A 74 33.31 -30.71 9.01
CA LEU A 74 33.93 -32.03 8.89
C LEU A 74 35.38 -31.93 8.38
N GLY A 75 35.62 -31.10 7.37
CA GLY A 75 36.96 -30.88 6.81
C GLY A 75 37.94 -30.31 7.83
N LEU A 76 37.51 -29.38 8.68
CA LEU A 76 38.32 -28.83 9.77
C LEU A 76 38.72 -29.90 10.79
N LEU A 77 37.76 -30.73 11.22
CA LEU A 77 38.04 -31.83 12.16
C LEU A 77 39.01 -32.85 11.56
N PHE A 78 38.83 -33.20 10.29
CA PHE A 78 39.74 -34.08 9.56
C PHE A 78 41.15 -33.50 9.51
N ALA A 79 41.31 -32.22 9.14
CA ALA A 79 42.61 -31.56 9.06
C ALA A 79 43.35 -31.58 10.41
N PHE A 80 42.66 -31.28 11.51
CA PHE A 80 43.28 -31.32 12.85
C PHE A 80 43.72 -32.73 13.26
N LEU A 81 42.92 -33.76 12.95
CA LEU A 81 43.24 -35.15 13.30
C LEU A 81 44.36 -35.72 12.42
N TRP A 82 44.42 -35.31 11.16
CA TRP A 82 45.43 -35.76 10.21
C TRP A 82 46.82 -35.13 10.48
N ILE A 83 46.87 -33.83 10.80
CA ILE A 83 48.14 -33.10 11.03
C ILE A 83 48.75 -33.43 12.40
N LEU A 84 47.93 -33.65 13.43
CA LEU A 84 48.38 -33.98 14.79
C LEU A 84 47.87 -35.36 15.20
N PRO A 85 48.55 -36.45 14.79
CA PRO A 85 48.25 -37.79 15.28
C PRO A 85 48.26 -37.83 16.81
N VAL A 86 47.35 -38.59 17.43
CA VAL A 86 47.15 -38.69 18.90
C VAL A 86 46.70 -37.38 19.58
N PHE A 87 47.46 -36.30 19.47
CA PHE A 87 47.17 -35.01 20.12
C PHE A 87 45.92 -34.33 19.55
N GLY A 88 45.65 -34.47 18.26
CA GLY A 88 44.42 -33.98 17.63
C GLY A 88 43.18 -34.63 18.22
N ALA A 89 43.20 -35.95 18.42
CA ALA A 89 42.07 -36.69 18.99
C ALA A 89 41.81 -36.30 20.45
N LEU A 90 42.88 -36.22 21.25
CA LEU A 90 42.80 -35.78 22.66
C LEU A 90 42.31 -34.33 22.78
N GLY A 91 42.82 -33.43 21.95
CA GLY A 91 42.44 -32.01 21.94
C GLY A 91 40.97 -31.80 21.55
N VAL A 92 40.49 -32.49 20.52
CA VAL A 92 39.07 -32.42 20.09
C VAL A 92 38.15 -32.99 21.17
N LEU A 93 38.50 -34.13 21.76
CA LEU A 93 37.72 -34.74 22.85
C LEU A 93 37.64 -33.81 24.07
N TRP A 94 38.76 -33.19 24.47
CA TRP A 94 38.78 -32.23 25.57
C TRP A 94 37.94 -30.99 25.26
N SER A 95 38.07 -30.43 24.06
CA SER A 95 37.29 -29.26 23.63
C SER A 95 35.79 -29.52 23.65
N ILE A 96 35.33 -30.65 23.09
CA ILE A 96 33.92 -31.02 23.04
C ILE A 96 33.38 -31.24 24.46
N THR A 97 34.08 -31.99 25.30
CA THR A 97 33.62 -32.24 26.68
C THR A 97 33.55 -30.97 27.52
N ARG A 98 34.53 -30.06 27.37
CA ARG A 98 34.52 -28.76 28.07
C ARG A 98 33.42 -27.84 27.55
N ALA A 99 33.16 -27.84 26.24
CA ALA A 99 32.09 -27.06 25.63
C ALA A 99 30.70 -27.57 26.00
N LEU A 100 30.52 -28.89 26.16
CA LEU A 100 29.25 -29.49 26.57
C LEU A 100 28.98 -29.34 28.08
N LYS A 101 30.02 -29.35 28.93
CA LYS A 101 29.87 -29.22 30.39
C LYS A 101 29.68 -27.78 30.87
N ARG A 102 29.99 -26.76 30.06
CA ARG A 102 29.80 -25.35 30.42
C ARG A 102 28.49 -24.80 29.86
N PRO A 103 27.45 -24.58 30.68
CA PRO A 103 26.22 -23.95 30.21
C PRO A 103 26.56 -22.54 29.72
N ARG A 104 26.32 -22.30 28.43
CA ARG A 104 26.55 -20.99 27.82
C ARG A 104 25.49 -20.03 28.38
N THR A 105 25.88 -19.23 29.36
CA THR A 105 25.01 -18.22 29.96
C THR A 105 24.65 -17.21 28.86
N ARG A 106 23.41 -17.25 28.37
CA ARG A 106 22.83 -16.09 27.73
C ARG A 106 22.63 -15.08 28.84
N SER A 107 23.62 -14.21 29.06
CA SER A 107 23.48 -13.09 29.97
C SER A 107 22.47 -12.10 29.35
N ALA A 108 21.20 -12.40 29.54
CA ALA A 108 20.09 -11.46 29.43
C ALA A 108 19.64 -11.02 30.84
N LYS A 109 20.47 -11.24 31.88
CA LYS A 109 20.10 -10.98 33.27
C LYS A 109 19.94 -9.49 33.62
N ASN A 110 20.39 -8.57 32.75
CA ASN A 110 20.27 -7.12 32.95
C ASN A 110 19.50 -6.40 31.83
N VAL A 111 18.66 -7.09 31.05
CA VAL A 111 17.78 -6.40 30.10
C VAL A 111 16.45 -6.12 30.80
N LYS A 112 16.40 -4.98 31.51
CA LYS A 112 15.14 -4.44 32.02
C LYS A 112 14.41 -3.79 30.85
N ILE A 113 13.44 -4.49 30.27
CA ILE A 113 12.54 -3.93 29.27
C ILE A 113 11.65 -2.92 30.00
N ILE A 114 12.05 -1.65 29.96
CA ILE A 114 11.22 -0.56 30.44
C ILE A 114 10.28 -0.22 29.29
N ILE A 115 8.98 -0.43 29.50
CA ILE A 115 7.95 0.08 28.59
C ILE A 115 8.05 1.60 28.69
N LEU A 116 8.52 2.26 27.64
CA LEU A 116 8.58 3.71 27.60
C LEU A 116 7.15 4.24 27.76
N PRO A 117 6.82 4.96 28.85
CA PRO A 117 5.51 5.58 28.97
C PRO A 117 5.34 6.59 27.84
N GLU A 118 4.14 6.67 27.27
CA GLU A 118 3.86 7.60 26.18
C GLU A 118 3.96 9.02 26.75
N LEU A 119 5.02 9.76 26.38
CA LEU A 119 5.26 11.11 26.86
C LEU A 119 4.12 12.04 26.40
N PRO A 120 3.62 12.95 27.25
CA PRO A 120 2.51 13.86 26.90
C PRO A 120 2.84 14.74 25.69
N PHE A 121 4.13 15.03 25.48
CA PHE A 121 4.64 15.71 24.30
C PHE A 121 5.78 14.91 23.69
N SER A 122 5.50 14.21 22.59
CA SER A 122 6.54 13.71 21.70
C SER A 122 6.44 14.49 20.38
N PRO A 123 7.56 14.97 19.81
CA PRO A 123 7.52 15.59 18.49
C PRO A 123 6.87 14.59 17.51
N PRO A 124 5.89 15.02 16.70
CA PRO A 124 5.23 14.13 15.77
C PRO A 124 6.27 13.54 14.82
N VAL A 125 6.39 12.21 14.81
CA VAL A 125 7.24 11.52 13.85
C VAL A 125 6.63 11.76 12.47
N ILE A 126 7.28 12.59 11.66
CA ILE A 126 6.87 12.90 10.30
C ILE A 126 7.22 11.68 9.46
N PHE A 127 6.25 10.80 9.24
CA PHE A 127 6.40 9.74 8.25
C PHE A 127 6.21 10.36 6.85
N PRO A 128 7.13 10.11 5.89
CA PRO A 128 7.01 10.63 4.53
C PRO A 128 5.80 10.07 3.76
N VAL A 129 5.23 8.97 4.26
CA VAL A 129 3.98 8.36 3.79
C VAL A 129 3.08 8.19 5.02
N PRO A 130 1.77 8.49 4.94
CA PRO A 130 0.85 8.21 6.05
C PRO A 130 1.04 6.75 6.48
N PRO A 131 1.35 6.46 7.75
CA PRO A 131 1.67 5.10 8.20
C PRO A 131 0.47 4.15 8.16
N TYR A 132 -0.70 4.65 7.76
CA TYR A 132 -1.96 3.94 7.71
C TYR A 132 -2.63 4.15 6.36
N SER A 133 -3.09 3.06 5.75
CA SER A 133 -4.02 3.12 4.62
C SER A 133 -5.38 3.67 5.05
N GLN A 134 -6.21 4.08 4.09
CA GLN A 134 -7.55 4.62 4.36
C GLN A 134 -8.43 3.63 5.15
N GLY A 135 -8.38 2.34 4.79
CA GLY A 135 -9.06 1.28 5.52
C GLY A 135 -8.54 1.13 6.96
N ALA A 136 -7.23 1.26 7.15
CA ALA A 136 -6.62 1.19 8.47
C ALA A 136 -7.03 2.39 9.35
N LEU A 137 -7.09 3.61 8.81
CA LEU A 137 -7.57 4.78 9.55
C LEU A 137 -9.03 4.60 10.00
N ARG A 138 -9.89 4.12 9.11
CA ARG A 138 -11.30 3.83 9.45
C ARG A 138 -11.43 2.76 10.54
N GLN A 139 -10.58 1.73 10.52
CA GLN A 139 -10.53 0.71 11.57
C GLN A 139 -9.99 1.26 12.89
N ILE A 140 -8.94 2.08 12.85
CA ILE A 140 -8.36 2.68 14.06
C ILE A 140 -9.38 3.58 14.76
N VAL A 141 -10.03 4.48 14.03
CA VAL A 141 -11.08 5.35 14.60
C VAL A 141 -12.24 4.53 15.16
N HIS A 142 -12.50 3.33 14.64
CA HIS A 142 -13.58 2.49 15.17
C HIS A 142 -13.19 1.67 16.41
N PHE A 143 -12.04 1.00 16.36
CA PHE A 143 -11.72 -0.11 17.24
C PHE A 143 -10.56 0.17 18.18
N ALA A 144 -9.77 1.23 17.95
CA ALA A 144 -8.65 1.49 18.84
C ALA A 144 -9.17 1.93 20.22
N GLU A 145 -8.85 1.15 21.25
CA GLU A 145 -9.20 1.46 22.64
C GLU A 145 -8.59 2.80 23.10
N ARG A 146 -7.34 3.05 22.69
CA ARG A 146 -6.59 4.26 23.06
C ARG A 146 -7.10 5.50 22.32
N SER A 147 -7.57 6.49 23.07
CA SER A 147 -8.07 7.78 22.57
C SER A 147 -7.06 8.52 21.70
N LEU A 148 -5.80 8.61 22.15
CA LEU A 148 -4.72 9.29 21.42
C LEU A 148 -4.46 8.67 20.04
N LYS A 149 -4.64 7.35 19.90
CA LYS A 149 -4.48 6.66 18.61
C LYS A 149 -5.61 7.01 17.65
N ARG A 150 -6.85 7.12 18.16
CA ARG A 150 -8.02 7.60 17.38
C ARG A 150 -7.84 9.06 16.98
N LEU A 151 -7.39 9.92 17.89
CA LEU A 151 -7.09 11.33 17.62
C LEU A 151 -6.05 11.48 16.51
N LYS A 152 -4.93 10.77 16.60
CA LYS A 152 -3.88 10.74 15.57
C LYS A 152 -4.42 10.26 14.22
N ALA A 153 -5.34 9.29 14.22
CA ALA A 153 -5.98 8.80 13.00
C ALA A 153 -6.89 9.85 12.35
N VAL A 154 -7.68 10.60 13.13
CA VAL A 154 -8.48 11.72 12.62
C VAL A 154 -7.57 12.83 12.07
N MET A 155 -6.47 13.15 12.75
CA MET A 155 -5.51 14.15 12.26
C MET A 155 -4.85 13.75 10.93
N ALA A 156 -4.57 12.46 10.74
CA ALA A 156 -3.97 11.95 9.51
C ALA A 156 -4.87 12.14 8.27
N THR A 157 -6.19 12.28 8.44
CA THR A 157 -7.11 12.47 7.30
C THR A 157 -7.03 13.86 6.68
N ARG A 158 -6.25 14.80 7.24
CA ARG A 158 -6.11 16.16 6.67
C ARG A 158 -5.59 16.17 5.24
N HIS A 159 -4.81 15.16 4.88
CA HIS A 159 -4.22 14.99 3.55
C HIS A 159 -4.97 13.95 2.70
N MET A 160 -6.11 13.46 3.17
CA MET A 160 -6.97 12.50 2.48
C MET A 160 -7.94 13.20 1.54
N ALA A 161 -8.42 12.50 0.51
CA ALA A 161 -9.47 13.02 -0.35
C ALA A 161 -10.76 13.29 0.47
N PRO A 162 -11.48 14.41 0.25
CA PRO A 162 -12.62 14.80 1.08
C PRO A 162 -13.71 13.74 1.24
N ARG A 163 -14.05 13.04 0.14
CA ARG A 163 -15.06 11.97 0.15
C ARG A 163 -14.74 10.88 1.16
N GLU A 164 -13.48 10.50 1.16
CA GLU A 164 -12.89 9.43 1.94
C GLU A 164 -12.77 9.86 3.41
N ALA A 165 -12.28 11.08 3.64
CA ALA A 165 -12.15 11.66 4.98
C ALA A 165 -13.51 11.83 5.68
N MET A 166 -14.58 12.14 4.92
CA MET A 166 -15.92 12.33 5.45
C MET A 166 -16.48 11.10 6.17
N GLU A 167 -16.17 9.89 5.70
CA GLU A 167 -16.58 8.66 6.39
C GLU A 167 -15.95 8.54 7.77
N ILE A 168 -14.68 8.94 7.87
CA ILE A 168 -13.91 8.89 9.11
C ILE A 168 -14.39 9.99 10.05
N TRP A 169 -14.54 11.23 9.58
CA TRP A 169 -15.03 12.35 10.39
C TRP A 169 -16.44 12.08 10.91
N SER A 170 -17.36 11.64 10.05
CA SER A 170 -18.74 11.35 10.46
C SER A 170 -18.79 10.28 11.55
N LYS A 171 -17.89 9.30 11.52
CA LYS A 171 -17.76 8.30 12.58
C LYS A 171 -17.15 8.90 13.86
N ALA A 172 -16.07 9.68 13.72
CA ALA A 172 -15.37 10.31 14.84
C ALA A 172 -16.21 11.39 15.57
N THR A 173 -17.20 12.01 14.92
CA THR A 173 -18.14 12.92 15.62
C THR A 173 -18.98 12.24 16.70
N ARG A 174 -19.01 10.90 16.73
CA ARG A 174 -19.70 10.08 17.73
C ARG A 174 -18.75 9.38 18.71
N ASP A 175 -17.47 9.77 18.72
CA ASP A 175 -16.49 9.21 19.64
C ASP A 175 -16.85 9.55 21.10
N PRO A 176 -16.64 8.62 22.07
CA PRO A 176 -16.88 8.91 23.48
C PRO A 176 -15.93 9.95 24.08
N ILE A 177 -14.79 10.23 23.43
CA ILE A 177 -13.80 11.21 23.90
C ILE A 177 -13.98 12.54 23.20
N ASP A 178 -14.08 13.60 23.99
CA ASP A 178 -14.37 14.95 23.51
C ASP A 178 -13.34 15.47 22.51
N ASP A 179 -12.04 15.32 22.77
CA ASP A 179 -10.99 15.81 21.87
C ASP A 179 -11.10 15.22 20.46
N VAL A 180 -11.44 13.91 20.36
CA VAL A 180 -11.59 13.23 19.07
C VAL A 180 -12.81 13.77 18.32
N ARG A 181 -13.91 13.97 19.05
CA ARG A 181 -15.16 14.51 18.51
C ARG A 181 -15.00 15.96 18.07
N LEU A 182 -14.37 16.80 18.88
CA LEU A 182 -14.11 18.21 18.57
C LEU A 182 -13.18 18.34 17.38
N LEU A 183 -12.12 17.53 17.29
CA LEU A 183 -11.23 17.51 16.12
C LEU A 183 -12.01 17.13 14.85
N ALA A 184 -12.88 16.12 14.93
CA ALA A 184 -13.71 15.72 13.79
C ALA A 184 -14.66 16.83 13.33
N TYR A 185 -15.30 17.55 14.27
CA TYR A 185 -16.10 18.73 13.94
C TYR A 185 -15.27 19.83 13.29
N ALA A 186 -14.11 20.15 13.86
CA ALA A 186 -13.19 21.15 13.30
C ALA A 186 -12.72 20.78 11.88
N MET A 187 -12.45 19.49 11.61
CA MET A 187 -12.08 19.04 10.26
C MET A 187 -13.23 19.20 9.25
N LYS A 188 -14.48 18.90 9.65
CA LYS A 188 -15.66 19.09 8.80
C LYS A 188 -15.93 20.57 8.52
N ASP A 189 -15.89 21.40 9.56
CA ASP A 189 -16.10 22.84 9.47
C ASP A 189 -15.03 23.53 8.62
N ALA A 190 -13.75 23.21 8.84
CA ALA A 190 -12.67 23.73 8.01
C ALA A 190 -12.80 23.34 6.52
N HIS A 191 -13.40 22.18 6.24
CA HIS A 191 -13.67 21.74 4.87
C HIS A 191 -14.84 22.49 4.24
N GLU A 192 -15.96 22.65 4.97
CA GLU A 192 -17.09 23.47 4.55
C GLU A 192 -16.64 24.90 4.26
N LYS A 193 -15.97 25.55 5.23
CA LYS A 193 -15.48 26.92 5.12
C LYS A 193 -14.59 27.13 3.90
N ARG A 194 -13.67 26.20 3.62
CA ARG A 194 -12.79 26.28 2.44
C ARG A 194 -13.58 26.29 1.13
N LEU A 195 -14.63 25.48 1.03
CA LEU A 195 -15.47 25.43 -0.17
C LEU A 195 -16.30 26.72 -0.30
N THR A 196 -16.90 27.19 0.80
CA THR A 196 -17.71 28.41 0.80
C THR A 196 -16.88 29.65 0.46
N ASP A 197 -15.68 29.79 1.04
CA ASP A 197 -14.78 30.91 0.78
C ASP A 197 -14.36 30.94 -0.71
N ARG A 198 -14.11 29.76 -1.30
CA ARG A 198 -13.76 29.65 -2.71
C ARG A 198 -14.93 29.97 -3.63
N VAL A 199 -16.15 29.56 -3.28
CA VAL A 199 -17.35 29.94 -4.03
C VAL A 199 -17.56 31.45 -3.96
N LEU A 200 -17.42 32.06 -2.79
CA LEU A 200 -17.55 33.50 -2.61
C LEU A 200 -16.53 34.25 -3.49
N ALA A 201 -15.24 33.91 -3.38
CA ALA A 201 -14.18 34.55 -4.15
C ALA A 201 -14.40 34.45 -5.67
N LEU A 202 -14.82 33.28 -6.18
CA LEU A 202 -15.14 33.11 -7.60
C LEU A 202 -16.38 33.89 -8.03
N THR A 203 -17.39 33.98 -7.16
CA THR A 203 -18.62 34.74 -7.43
C THR A 203 -18.33 36.23 -7.52
N GLU A 204 -17.48 36.76 -6.63
CA GLU A 204 -17.05 38.16 -6.64
C GLU A 204 -16.17 38.49 -7.85
N ALA A 205 -15.30 37.57 -8.28
CA ALA A 205 -14.46 37.76 -9.45
C ALA A 205 -15.21 37.62 -10.79
N LEU A 206 -16.33 36.89 -10.82
CA LEU A 206 -17.06 36.54 -12.04
C LEU A 206 -17.41 37.72 -12.96
N PRO A 207 -17.89 38.89 -12.47
CA PRO A 207 -18.24 40.02 -13.32
C PRO A 207 -17.03 40.65 -14.05
N GLN A 208 -15.83 40.49 -13.50
CA GLN A 208 -14.60 41.07 -14.05
C GLN A 208 -13.97 40.18 -15.13
N LEU A 209 -14.41 38.93 -15.25
CA LEU A 209 -13.86 37.97 -16.20
C LEU A 209 -14.38 38.21 -17.62
N PRO A 210 -13.56 37.95 -18.66
CA PRO A 210 -14.00 38.03 -20.04
C PRO A 210 -15.12 36.99 -20.30
N PRO A 211 -16.05 37.25 -21.23
CA PRO A 211 -17.23 36.38 -21.47
C PRO A 211 -16.90 34.88 -21.68
N ARG A 212 -15.77 34.59 -22.34
CA ARG A 212 -15.29 33.21 -22.54
C ARG A 212 -14.91 32.51 -21.22
N ALA A 213 -14.28 33.23 -20.29
CA ALA A 213 -13.87 32.69 -18.99
C ALA A 213 -15.03 32.63 -17.98
N GLN A 214 -16.08 33.45 -18.16
CA GLN A 214 -17.24 33.45 -17.27
C GLN A 214 -17.93 32.08 -17.23
N ASN A 215 -18.10 31.41 -18.38
CA ASN A 215 -18.75 30.09 -18.41
C ASN A 215 -17.94 29.02 -17.66
N ALA A 216 -16.63 29.00 -17.82
CA ALA A 216 -15.76 28.10 -17.07
C ALA A 216 -15.81 28.38 -15.55
N CYS A 217 -15.81 29.66 -15.16
CA CYS A 217 -15.96 30.08 -13.77
C CYS A 217 -17.32 29.63 -13.19
N ARG A 218 -18.42 29.81 -13.92
CA ARG A 218 -19.77 29.36 -13.53
C ARG A 218 -19.85 27.84 -13.35
N LYS A 219 -19.26 27.06 -14.26
CA LYS A 219 -19.15 25.60 -14.11
C LYS A 219 -18.41 25.24 -12.82
N THR A 220 -17.32 25.94 -12.52
CA THR A 220 -16.52 25.74 -11.30
C THR A 220 -17.33 26.07 -10.04
N ILE A 221 -18.06 27.19 -10.02
CA ILE A 221 -18.95 27.55 -8.90
C ILE A 221 -20.00 26.47 -8.70
N ALA A 222 -20.65 26.00 -9.77
CA ALA A 222 -21.65 24.93 -9.70
C ALA A 222 -21.07 23.63 -9.14
N ALA A 223 -19.85 23.26 -9.55
CA ALA A 223 -19.15 22.08 -9.05
C ALA A 223 -18.85 22.18 -7.55
N LEU A 224 -18.38 23.32 -7.06
CA LEU A 224 -18.12 23.55 -5.63
C LEU A 224 -19.40 23.54 -4.79
N CYS A 225 -20.47 24.17 -5.27
CA CYS A 225 -21.79 24.11 -4.64
C CYS A 225 -22.31 22.67 -4.58
N TRP A 226 -22.09 21.90 -5.64
CA TRP A 226 -22.41 20.47 -5.68
C TRP A 226 -21.57 19.66 -4.68
N GLU A 227 -20.28 19.94 -4.54
CA GLU A 227 -19.40 19.25 -3.57
C GLU A 227 -19.87 19.43 -2.12
N LEU A 228 -20.34 20.62 -1.74
CA LEU A 228 -20.93 20.88 -0.42
C LEU A 228 -22.10 19.92 -0.13
N VAL A 229 -22.95 19.72 -1.12
CA VAL A 229 -24.13 18.84 -1.03
C VAL A 229 -23.71 17.37 -1.07
N TYR A 230 -22.84 17.00 -2.00
CA TYR A 230 -22.38 15.63 -2.21
C TYR A 230 -21.67 15.05 -0.98
N HIS A 231 -20.86 15.87 -0.30
CA HIS A 231 -20.17 15.49 0.92
C HIS A 231 -21.03 15.63 2.19
N LYS A 232 -22.31 16.00 2.07
CA LYS A 232 -23.25 16.16 3.20
C LYS A 232 -22.75 17.15 4.25
N LEU A 233 -22.03 18.19 3.83
CA LEU A 233 -21.57 19.26 4.70
C LEU A 233 -22.75 20.17 5.08
N VAL A 234 -23.65 20.39 4.12
CA VAL A 234 -24.85 21.23 4.29
C VAL A 234 -26.13 20.39 4.34
N GLN A 235 -27.12 20.82 5.14
CA GLN A 235 -28.40 20.13 5.33
C GLN A 235 -29.58 21.12 5.31
N GLY A 236 -30.80 20.59 5.21
CA GLY A 236 -32.05 21.39 5.28
C GLY A 236 -32.11 22.53 4.27
N ALA A 237 -32.50 23.73 4.73
CA ALA A 237 -32.64 24.92 3.91
C ALA A 237 -31.31 25.37 3.25
N VAL A 238 -30.18 25.23 3.96
CA VAL A 238 -28.86 25.58 3.43
C VAL A 238 -28.49 24.68 2.25
N ARG A 239 -28.78 23.38 2.34
CA ARG A 239 -28.60 22.45 1.21
C ARG A 239 -29.41 22.87 -0.01
N GLN A 240 -30.68 23.27 0.19
CA GLN A 240 -31.54 23.74 -0.91
C GLN A 240 -31.02 25.02 -1.55
N HIS A 241 -30.50 25.96 -0.75
CA HIS A 241 -29.87 27.18 -1.24
C HIS A 241 -28.68 26.86 -2.17
N TRP A 242 -27.77 25.99 -1.75
CA TRP A 242 -26.61 25.61 -2.56
C TRP A 242 -26.97 24.86 -3.85
N LEU A 243 -27.96 23.97 -3.80
CA LEU A 243 -28.48 23.31 -5.01
C LEU A 243 -29.09 24.32 -5.98
N LYS A 244 -29.88 25.27 -5.48
CA LYS A 244 -30.46 26.33 -6.30
C LYS A 244 -29.38 27.19 -6.96
N ASN A 245 -28.36 27.59 -6.21
CA ASN A 245 -27.24 28.35 -6.77
C ASN A 245 -26.51 27.56 -7.85
N ALA A 246 -26.15 26.30 -7.58
CA ALA A 246 -25.51 25.43 -8.57
C ALA A 246 -26.34 25.30 -9.85
N ARG A 247 -27.66 25.09 -9.70
CA ARG A 247 -28.61 25.03 -10.82
C ARG A 247 -28.60 26.31 -11.64
N THR A 248 -28.74 27.47 -11.00
CA THR A 248 -28.76 28.77 -11.68
C THR A 248 -27.50 28.99 -12.50
N GLN A 249 -26.31 28.67 -11.97
CA GLN A 249 -25.07 28.82 -12.72
C GLN A 249 -25.03 27.91 -13.96
N MET A 250 -25.47 26.65 -13.81
CA MET A 250 -25.48 25.71 -14.93
C MET A 250 -26.51 26.09 -16.01
N GLU A 251 -27.69 26.59 -15.64
CA GLU A 251 -28.71 27.01 -16.59
C GLU A 251 -28.23 28.17 -17.47
N VAL A 252 -27.46 29.12 -16.91
CA VAL A 252 -26.85 30.20 -17.69
C VAL A 252 -25.82 29.67 -18.68
N VAL A 253 -24.97 28.72 -18.25
CA VAL A 253 -23.95 28.11 -19.12
C VAL A 253 -24.61 27.31 -20.26
N LEU A 254 -25.67 26.55 -19.96
CA LEU A 254 -26.35 25.72 -20.94
C LEU A 254 -27.20 26.55 -21.93
N THR A 255 -27.86 27.62 -21.47
CA THR A 255 -28.67 28.51 -22.32
C THR A 255 -27.80 29.36 -23.24
N SER A 256 -26.67 29.88 -22.74
CA SER A 256 -25.74 30.66 -23.56
C SER A 256 -25.13 29.85 -24.71
N SER A 257 -25.01 28.53 -24.54
CA SER A 257 -24.45 27.65 -25.57
C SER A 257 -25.50 26.98 -26.46
N SER A 258 -26.79 26.98 -26.11
CA SER A 258 -27.86 26.63 -27.07
C SER A 258 -28.06 27.69 -28.16
N ILE A 259 -27.51 28.90 -27.95
CA ILE A 259 -27.63 30.03 -28.87
C ILE A 259 -26.51 30.05 -29.93
N THR A 260 -25.45 29.24 -29.81
CA THR A 260 -24.46 29.08 -30.90
C THR A 260 -25.09 28.31 -32.06
N PRO A 261 -25.37 28.96 -33.21
CA PRO A 261 -25.94 28.28 -34.36
C PRO A 261 -24.90 27.33 -34.93
N ARG A 262 -25.31 26.08 -35.20
CA ARG A 262 -24.60 25.17 -36.11
C ARG A 262 -24.54 25.70 -37.56
N ASP A 263 -25.10 26.88 -37.83
CA ASP A 263 -25.33 27.45 -39.17
C ASP A 263 -24.51 28.73 -39.46
N ALA A 264 -23.37 28.95 -38.81
CA ALA A 264 -22.45 30.02 -39.25
C ALA A 264 -21.47 29.46 -40.30
N PRO A 265 -21.48 29.94 -41.57
CA PRO A 265 -20.61 29.42 -42.60
C PRO A 265 -19.14 29.70 -42.27
N SER A 266 -18.30 28.70 -42.52
CA SER A 266 -16.85 28.76 -42.44
C SER A 266 -16.31 29.97 -43.20
N ALA A 267 -15.89 31.00 -42.46
CA ALA A 267 -15.21 32.15 -43.01
C ALA A 267 -13.83 32.31 -42.36
N SER A 268 -12.83 32.04 -43.20
CA SER A 268 -11.49 32.63 -43.24
C SER A 268 -10.56 32.48 -42.04
N ALA A 269 -9.54 31.65 -42.26
CA ALA A 269 -8.22 31.75 -41.67
C ALA A 269 -7.58 33.14 -41.89
N SER A 270 -7.09 33.75 -40.79
CA SER A 270 -5.99 34.74 -40.69
C SER A 270 -6.07 35.30 -39.26
N ALA A 271 -5.04 35.61 -38.48
CA ALA A 271 -3.62 35.69 -38.70
C ALA A 271 -2.91 35.52 -37.34
N SER A 272 -1.66 35.08 -37.44
CA SER A 272 -0.62 34.98 -36.43
C SER A 272 -0.20 36.34 -35.82
N ALA A 273 0.06 36.37 -34.50
CA ALA A 273 1.12 37.18 -33.87
C ALA A 273 1.48 36.64 -32.47
N PRO A 274 2.74 36.75 -32.00
CA PRO A 274 3.29 35.95 -30.90
C PRO A 274 3.29 36.68 -29.54
N VAL A 275 3.29 35.92 -28.44
CA VAL A 275 3.46 36.41 -27.06
C VAL A 275 4.76 35.81 -26.48
N PRO A 276 5.60 36.57 -25.74
CA PRO A 276 6.98 36.18 -25.45
C PRO A 276 7.13 35.30 -24.21
N ALA A 277 8.32 34.70 -24.10
CA ALA A 277 8.69 33.62 -23.21
C ALA A 277 9.10 34.03 -21.77
N ALA A 278 8.72 33.17 -20.82
CA ALA A 278 9.38 32.73 -19.57
C ALA A 278 9.51 33.76 -18.40
N PRO A 279 9.64 33.29 -17.12
CA PRO A 279 10.67 32.36 -16.69
C PRO A 279 10.18 31.09 -15.98
N GLU A 280 11.00 30.04 -16.14
CA GLU A 280 10.95 28.77 -15.43
C GLU A 280 11.18 28.96 -13.92
N ALA A 281 10.35 28.32 -13.10
CA ALA A 281 10.69 28.00 -11.72
C ALA A 281 10.25 26.55 -11.43
N SER A 282 11.26 25.75 -11.13
CA SER A 282 11.29 24.35 -10.77
C SER A 282 10.40 23.98 -9.58
N LEU A 283 9.41 23.09 -9.79
CA LEU A 283 8.87 22.26 -8.71
C LEU A 283 8.56 20.84 -9.21
N THR A 284 9.19 19.91 -8.52
CA THR A 284 9.25 18.45 -8.67
C THR A 284 7.87 17.76 -8.74
N SER A 285 7.73 16.80 -9.67
CA SER A 285 6.57 15.91 -9.78
C SER A 285 6.35 15.01 -8.55
N PRO A 286 5.10 14.56 -8.34
CA PRO A 286 4.86 13.12 -8.40
C PRO A 286 3.76 12.76 -9.42
N LYS A 287 4.05 11.69 -10.16
CA LYS A 287 3.26 11.10 -11.24
C LYS A 287 1.99 10.41 -10.70
N HIS A 288 0.81 11.00 -10.88
CA HIS A 288 -0.46 10.30 -11.20
C HIS A 288 -1.57 11.36 -11.35
N GLY A 289 -2.13 11.50 -12.55
CA GLY A 289 -3.23 12.45 -12.84
C GLY A 289 -3.14 13.15 -14.20
N MET A 290 -2.12 12.88 -15.02
CA MET A 290 -2.01 13.40 -16.39
C MET A 290 -3.00 12.69 -17.32
N SER A 291 -4.27 13.08 -17.25
CA SER A 291 -5.25 12.92 -18.34
C SER A 291 -6.46 13.86 -18.26
N GLU A 292 -6.69 14.59 -17.15
CA GLU A 292 -7.91 15.40 -16.97
C GLU A 292 -7.72 16.92 -17.24
N ALA A 293 -6.48 17.41 -17.38
CA ALA A 293 -6.23 18.85 -17.54
C ALA A 293 -6.29 19.36 -18.99
N SER A 294 -6.42 18.47 -20.00
CA SER A 294 -6.28 18.85 -21.42
C SER A 294 -7.59 19.10 -22.17
N SER A 295 -8.77 19.00 -21.54
CA SER A 295 -10.08 19.17 -22.20
C SER A 295 -10.96 20.28 -21.61
N LEU A 296 -10.43 21.10 -20.70
CA LEU A 296 -11.22 21.98 -19.85
C LEU A 296 -11.74 23.29 -20.48
N TRP A 297 -11.48 23.59 -21.75
CA TRP A 297 -11.63 24.97 -22.23
C TRP A 297 -12.40 25.24 -23.52
N GLU A 298 -13.13 24.28 -24.11
CA GLU A 298 -13.95 24.61 -25.29
C GLU A 298 -15.23 23.77 -25.38
N GLY A 299 -16.36 24.34 -24.95
CA GLY A 299 -17.71 23.83 -25.22
C GLY A 299 -18.51 23.29 -24.03
N ILE A 300 -19.79 23.00 -24.25
CA ILE A 300 -20.54 22.11 -23.35
C ILE A 300 -19.97 20.71 -23.53
N ASP A 301 -19.32 20.23 -22.49
CA ASP A 301 -18.79 18.89 -22.36
C ASP A 301 -19.84 17.95 -21.74
N PRO A 302 -19.77 16.63 -22.02
CA PRO A 302 -20.65 15.66 -21.39
C PRO A 302 -20.64 15.74 -19.86
N ASP A 303 -19.52 16.13 -19.24
CA ASP A 303 -19.40 16.31 -17.79
C ASP A 303 -20.24 17.48 -17.24
N SER A 304 -20.43 18.55 -18.00
CA SER A 304 -21.35 19.63 -17.61
C SER A 304 -22.79 19.14 -17.53
N TRP A 305 -23.25 18.38 -18.54
CA TRP A 305 -24.59 17.78 -18.50
C TRP A 305 -24.73 16.74 -17.39
N LEU A 306 -23.69 15.98 -17.10
CA LEU A 306 -23.65 15.06 -15.96
C LEU A 306 -23.79 15.79 -14.62
N LEU A 307 -23.05 16.89 -14.43
CA LEU A 307 -23.16 17.71 -13.22
C LEU A 307 -24.57 18.30 -13.07
N TYR A 308 -25.11 18.86 -14.15
CA TYR A 308 -26.46 19.43 -14.15
C TYR A 308 -27.54 18.37 -13.84
N GLY A 309 -27.46 17.19 -14.47
CA GLY A 309 -28.37 16.09 -14.20
C GLY A 309 -28.33 15.63 -12.74
N ARG A 310 -27.14 15.58 -12.12
CA ARG A 310 -26.98 15.26 -10.70
C ARG A 310 -27.59 16.33 -9.78
N ILE A 311 -27.38 17.61 -10.08
CA ILE A 311 -27.99 18.74 -9.35
C ILE A 311 -29.51 18.63 -9.38
N LEU A 312 -30.10 18.41 -10.56
CA LEU A 312 -31.54 18.25 -10.73
C LEU A 312 -32.09 17.02 -9.98
N LEU A 313 -31.36 15.90 -10.04
CA LEU A 313 -31.75 14.69 -9.32
C LEU A 313 -31.79 14.93 -7.81
N GLU A 314 -30.77 15.58 -7.23
CA GLU A 314 -30.74 15.91 -5.80
C GLU A 314 -31.72 17.02 -5.39
N SER A 315 -32.21 17.79 -6.37
CA SER A 315 -33.28 18.78 -6.20
C SER A 315 -34.68 18.15 -6.25
N GLY A 316 -34.78 16.87 -6.63
CA GLY A 316 -36.05 16.12 -6.71
C GLY A 316 -36.72 16.16 -8.09
N GLU A 317 -36.09 16.78 -9.09
CA GLU A 317 -36.65 16.99 -10.43
C GLU A 317 -36.22 15.86 -11.39
N ALA A 318 -36.68 14.64 -11.11
CA ALA A 318 -36.26 13.42 -11.81
C ALA A 318 -36.48 13.49 -13.34
N ALA A 319 -37.59 14.09 -13.79
CA ALA A 319 -37.89 14.23 -15.22
C ALA A 319 -36.90 15.14 -15.96
N LEU A 320 -36.49 16.25 -15.35
CA LEU A 320 -35.48 17.14 -15.92
C LEU A 320 -34.09 16.51 -15.85
N ALA A 321 -33.76 15.82 -14.76
CA ALA A 321 -32.50 15.09 -14.63
C ALA A 321 -32.35 14.05 -15.74
N ARG A 322 -33.42 13.32 -16.07
CA ARG A 322 -33.44 12.37 -17.20
C ARG A 322 -33.08 13.05 -18.52
N LYS A 323 -33.68 14.20 -18.83
CA LYS A 323 -33.38 14.97 -20.04
C LYS A 323 -31.91 15.41 -20.07
N ALA A 324 -31.37 15.87 -18.94
CA ALA A 324 -29.98 16.26 -18.83
C ALA A 324 -29.01 15.08 -19.09
N PHE A 325 -29.32 13.87 -18.59
CA PHE A 325 -28.50 12.68 -18.86
C PHE A 325 -28.59 12.20 -20.31
N VAL A 326 -29.75 12.32 -20.96
CA VAL A 326 -29.89 12.04 -22.41
C VAL A 326 -29.06 13.05 -23.23
N ASN A 327 -29.05 14.32 -22.82
CA ASN A 327 -28.16 15.30 -23.44
C ASN A 327 -26.70 14.90 -23.19
N ALA A 328 -26.29 14.50 -21.98
CA ALA A 328 -24.94 14.03 -21.73
C ALA A 328 -24.52 12.88 -22.68
N GLU A 329 -25.41 11.92 -22.92
CA GLU A 329 -25.19 10.82 -23.90
C GLU A 329 -24.99 11.35 -25.32
N THR A 330 -25.81 12.32 -25.74
CA THR A 330 -25.72 12.98 -27.05
C THR A 330 -24.39 13.73 -27.23
N TYR A 331 -23.84 14.29 -26.15
CA TYR A 331 -22.54 14.97 -26.14
C TYR A 331 -21.35 14.00 -25.91
N GLY A 332 -21.57 12.68 -25.92
CA GLY A 332 -20.51 11.67 -25.89
C GLY A 332 -20.23 11.04 -24.53
N ALA A 333 -21.09 11.22 -23.52
CA ALA A 333 -20.94 10.52 -22.25
C ALA A 333 -21.12 9.01 -22.44
N HIS A 334 -20.21 8.22 -21.87
CA HIS A 334 -20.24 6.77 -22.01
C HIS A 334 -21.47 6.17 -21.31
N GLN A 335 -22.25 5.35 -22.02
CA GLN A 335 -23.51 4.78 -21.51
C GLN A 335 -23.36 4.08 -20.14
N GLN A 336 -22.27 3.33 -19.93
CA GLN A 336 -21.98 2.66 -18.64
C GLN A 336 -21.82 3.63 -17.45
N GLN A 337 -21.48 4.90 -17.69
CA GLN A 337 -21.43 5.94 -16.66
C GLN A 337 -22.83 6.45 -16.29
N LEU A 338 -23.77 6.39 -17.23
CA LEU A 338 -25.13 6.91 -17.11
C LEU A 338 -26.11 5.90 -16.50
N LEU A 339 -25.90 4.59 -16.74
CA LEU A 339 -26.77 3.52 -16.26
C LEU A 339 -27.13 3.59 -14.76
N PRO A 340 -26.21 3.88 -13.81
CA PRO A 340 -26.58 4.02 -12.41
C PRO A 340 -27.58 5.16 -12.15
N TRP A 341 -27.44 6.28 -12.88
CA TRP A 341 -28.33 7.43 -12.75
C TRP A 341 -29.71 7.15 -13.34
N PHE A 342 -29.78 6.46 -14.49
CA PHE A 342 -31.05 6.01 -15.05
C PHE A 342 -31.75 4.99 -14.14
N ALA A 343 -31.00 4.09 -13.51
CA ALA A 343 -31.54 3.16 -12.52
C ALA A 343 -32.10 3.91 -11.30
N GLU A 344 -31.40 4.93 -10.80
CA GLU A 344 -31.86 5.75 -9.68
C GLU A 344 -33.13 6.55 -10.03
N ILE A 345 -33.18 7.17 -11.21
CA ILE A 345 -34.38 7.86 -11.70
C ILE A 345 -35.56 6.88 -11.78
N ALA A 346 -35.37 5.72 -12.39
CA ALA A 346 -36.41 4.70 -12.50
C ALA A 346 -36.88 4.22 -11.11
N PHE A 347 -35.96 4.06 -10.16
CA PHE A 347 -36.30 3.71 -8.77
C PHE A 347 -37.14 4.79 -8.09
N ARG A 348 -36.76 6.07 -8.22
CA ARG A 348 -37.53 7.22 -7.68
C ARG A 348 -38.91 7.34 -8.33
N GLU A 349 -39.02 7.02 -9.62
CA GLU A 349 -40.29 6.95 -10.38
C GLU A 349 -41.11 5.68 -10.08
N ARG A 350 -40.66 4.79 -9.18
CA ARG A 350 -41.27 3.48 -8.87
C ARG A 350 -41.36 2.51 -10.06
N LYS A 351 -40.54 2.72 -11.10
CA LYS A 351 -40.41 1.85 -12.29
C LYS A 351 -39.32 0.80 -12.06
N PHE A 352 -39.58 -0.15 -11.18
CA PHE A 352 -38.58 -1.12 -10.73
C PHE A 352 -38.08 -2.07 -11.82
N SER A 353 -38.89 -2.36 -12.85
CA SER A 353 -38.49 -3.14 -14.02
C SER A 353 -37.40 -2.45 -14.83
N GLU A 354 -37.54 -1.14 -15.06
CA GLU A 354 -36.52 -0.32 -15.72
C GLU A 354 -35.25 -0.21 -14.89
N ALA A 355 -35.38 -0.05 -13.56
CA ALA A 355 -34.24 -0.02 -12.65
C ALA A 355 -33.43 -1.33 -12.72
N LYS A 356 -34.10 -2.49 -12.66
CA LYS A 356 -33.46 -3.81 -12.81
C LYS A 356 -32.75 -3.95 -14.16
N ARG A 357 -33.40 -3.52 -15.25
CA ARG A 357 -32.79 -3.55 -16.61
C ARG A 357 -31.53 -2.70 -16.71
N CYS A 358 -31.53 -1.50 -16.12
CA CYS A 358 -30.34 -0.64 -16.14
C CYS A 358 -29.18 -1.28 -15.36
N LEU A 359 -29.48 -1.91 -14.21
CA LEU A 359 -28.48 -2.57 -13.37
C LEU A 359 -27.96 -3.89 -13.95
N SER A 360 -28.76 -4.62 -14.71
CA SER A 360 -28.32 -5.87 -15.35
C SER A 360 -27.32 -5.62 -16.49
N VAL A 361 -27.49 -4.52 -17.23
CA VAL A 361 -26.59 -4.09 -18.33
C VAL A 361 -25.30 -3.43 -17.80
N LEU A 362 -25.26 -3.04 -16.52
CA LEU A 362 -24.11 -2.38 -15.91
C LEU A 362 -22.92 -3.34 -15.77
N ALA A 363 -21.83 -3.04 -16.47
CA ALA A 363 -20.59 -3.83 -16.53
C ALA A 363 -19.36 -3.13 -15.90
N ARG A 364 -19.56 -2.00 -15.19
CA ARG A 364 -18.46 -1.17 -14.66
C ARG A 364 -17.64 -1.89 -13.57
N VAL A 365 -16.32 -1.99 -13.77
CA VAL A 365 -15.34 -2.61 -12.84
C VAL A 365 -14.55 -1.54 -12.07
N GLY A 366 -14.21 -1.78 -10.79
CA GLY A 366 -13.33 -0.92 -9.97
C GLY A 366 -13.77 -0.73 -8.50
N GLU A 367 -13.01 0.03 -7.69
CA GLU A 367 -13.32 0.29 -6.25
C GLU A 367 -14.68 0.99 -6.05
N LYS A 368 -15.02 1.98 -6.88
CA LYS A 368 -16.36 2.60 -6.94
C LYS A 368 -17.46 1.60 -7.37
N GLY A 369 -17.05 0.46 -7.93
CA GLY A 369 -17.90 -0.65 -8.31
C GLY A 369 -18.25 -1.58 -7.16
N ARG A 370 -17.62 -1.51 -5.97
CA ARG A 370 -17.94 -2.47 -4.88
C ARG A 370 -19.35 -2.28 -4.31
N GLU A 371 -19.71 -1.04 -3.98
CA GLU A 371 -21.07 -0.73 -3.50
C GLU A 371 -22.11 -0.96 -4.61
N LEU A 372 -21.81 -0.51 -5.83
CA LEU A 372 -22.66 -0.74 -7.00
C LEU A 372 -22.78 -2.24 -7.34
N ALA A 373 -21.75 -3.04 -7.10
CA ALA A 373 -21.79 -4.49 -7.29
C ALA A 373 -22.68 -5.17 -6.27
N LEU A 374 -22.72 -4.70 -5.02
CA LEU A 374 -23.67 -5.18 -4.02
C LEU A 374 -25.11 -4.86 -4.42
N VAL A 375 -25.37 -3.63 -4.88
CA VAL A 375 -26.69 -3.23 -5.39
C VAL A 375 -27.06 -4.09 -6.60
N ARG A 376 -26.16 -4.23 -7.58
CA ARG A 376 -26.37 -5.08 -8.76
C ARG A 376 -26.67 -6.54 -8.37
N ALA A 377 -25.90 -7.10 -7.44
CA ALA A 377 -26.10 -8.47 -6.98
C ALA A 377 -27.45 -8.66 -6.26
N TRP A 378 -27.93 -7.65 -5.55
CA TRP A 378 -29.25 -7.69 -4.92
C TRP A 378 -30.39 -7.65 -5.96
N TRP A 379 -30.29 -6.75 -6.96
CA TRP A 379 -31.33 -6.57 -7.99
C TRP A 379 -31.39 -7.71 -9.03
N ASN A 380 -30.28 -8.43 -9.22
CA ASN A 380 -30.18 -9.55 -10.16
C ASN A 380 -30.43 -10.91 -9.53
N LYS A 381 -30.67 -10.97 -8.21
CA LYS A 381 -31.40 -12.10 -7.61
C LYS A 381 -32.87 -12.02 -8.06
#